data_AF-A0A1F8PM55-F1
#
_entry.id   AF-A0A1F8PM55-F1
#
_cell.length_a   1.000
_cell.length_b   1.000
_cell.length_c   1.000
_cell.angle_alpha   90.00
_cell.angle_beta   90.00
_cell.angle_gamma   90.00
#
_symmetry.space_group_name_H-M   'P 1'
#
loop_
_entity.id
_entity.type
_entity.pdbx_description
1 polymer ?
#
loop_
_entity_poly.entity_id
_entity_poly.type
_entity_poly.pdbx_seq_one_letter_code
_entity_poly.pdbx_strand_id
1 'polypeptide(L)'
;MQMDESEINEDQLALVLDECLSAILSENASLDDCLARYPYHAEQLKLLLVAASKINRHKTLEPTQAFRNQARHELMKYISSHEYKSVPVYRFALILASLVIGFLTTGTALAQGALPGDRLYEWKLASERAWRWTATDHVSVDIKLAERRSREVLAVSGDPERSLRAHQEYQYAEMVLISEIVPENKARITSVIQTQRESLEKSGITLTPVDEITPLQPEPVETPAGPSELRMPSQIPSSIPFVTVVATPDLMPTAMSAVPALTEPAVLPPVVSTPNK
;
A
#
# COMPACT_ATOMS: atom_id res chain seq x y z
N MET A 1 -18.19 -26.87 -33.92
CA MET A 1 -18.01 -26.03 -32.72
C MET A 1 -19.01 -26.52 -31.68
N GLN A 2 -18.77 -27.73 -31.16
CA GLN A 2 -19.47 -28.31 -30.02
C GLN A 2 -18.60 -27.93 -28.82
N MET A 3 -18.91 -26.80 -28.20
CA MET A 3 -18.38 -26.51 -26.87
C MET A 3 -19.10 -27.46 -25.92
N ASP A 4 -18.39 -28.56 -25.65
CA ASP A 4 -18.27 -29.18 -24.34
C ASP A 4 -19.42 -28.92 -23.34
N GLU A 5 -20.54 -29.64 -23.50
CA GLU A 5 -21.61 -29.69 -22.50
C GLU A 5 -21.12 -30.23 -21.14
N SER A 6 -19.96 -30.91 -21.09
CA SER A 6 -19.33 -31.35 -19.84
C SER A 6 -18.63 -30.21 -19.09
N GLU A 7 -17.91 -29.32 -19.80
CA GLU A 7 -17.19 -28.18 -19.19
C GLU A 7 -18.17 -27.18 -18.53
N ILE A 8 -19.31 -26.93 -19.17
CA ILE A 8 -20.39 -26.08 -18.62
C ILE A 8 -20.97 -26.67 -17.32
N ASN A 9 -20.93 -27.99 -17.15
CA ASN A 9 -21.52 -28.68 -16.00
C ASN A 9 -20.60 -28.63 -14.76
N GLU A 10 -19.27 -28.67 -14.96
CA GLU A 10 -18.28 -28.58 -13.87
C GLU A 10 -18.20 -27.16 -13.29
N ASP A 11 -18.23 -26.13 -14.14
CA ASP A 11 -18.23 -24.73 -13.70
C ASP A 11 -19.48 -24.37 -12.88
N GLN A 12 -20.65 -24.86 -13.30
CA GLN A 12 -21.90 -24.66 -12.56
C GLN A 12 -21.90 -25.38 -11.21
N LEU A 13 -21.36 -26.61 -11.16
CA LEU A 13 -21.21 -27.34 -9.90
C LEU A 13 -20.29 -26.60 -8.93
N ALA A 14 -19.18 -26.04 -9.42
CA ALA A 14 -18.23 -25.28 -8.60
C ALA A 14 -18.87 -24.02 -8.01
N LEU A 15 -19.65 -23.28 -8.79
CA LEU A 15 -20.38 -22.10 -8.33
C LEU A 15 -21.43 -22.45 -7.26
N VAL A 16 -22.22 -23.51 -7.50
CA VAL A 16 -23.22 -23.97 -6.54
C VAL A 16 -22.58 -24.47 -5.24
N LEU A 17 -21.43 -25.15 -5.34
CA LEU A 17 -20.68 -25.60 -4.17
C LEU A 17 -20.20 -24.43 -3.30
N ASP A 18 -19.63 -23.39 -3.92
CA ASP A 18 -19.15 -22.21 -3.20
C ASP A 18 -20.30 -21.46 -2.50
N GLU A 19 -21.43 -21.30 -3.17
CA GLU A 19 -22.64 -20.72 -2.59
C GLU A 19 -23.14 -21.54 -1.39
N CYS A 20 -23.20 -22.87 -1.53
CA CYS A 20 -23.65 -23.74 -0.44
C CYS A 20 -22.67 -23.73 0.75
N LEU A 21 -21.36 -23.73 0.50
CA LEU A 21 -20.35 -23.65 1.56
C LEU A 21 -20.41 -22.33 2.31
N SER A 22 -20.56 -21.20 1.62
CA SER A 22 -20.66 -19.89 2.26
C SER A 22 -21.93 -19.76 3.12
N ALA A 23 -23.06 -20.30 2.66
CA ALA A 23 -24.31 -20.33 3.41
C ALA A 23 -24.24 -21.20 4.67
N ILE A 24 -23.62 -22.39 4.58
CA ILE A 24 -23.43 -23.31 5.71
C ILE A 24 -22.44 -22.71 6.74
N LEU A 25 -21.35 -22.09 6.27
CA LEU A 25 -20.34 -21.48 7.15
C LEU A 25 -20.89 -20.26 7.91
N SER A 26 -21.89 -19.59 7.34
CA SER A 26 -22.54 -18.41 7.93
C SER A 26 -23.77 -18.79 8.78
N GLU A 27 -23.98 -20.07 9.07
CA GLU A 27 -25.13 -20.64 9.83
C GLU A 27 -26.52 -20.32 9.23
N ASN A 28 -26.57 -19.92 7.96
CA ASN A 28 -27.81 -19.47 7.28
C ASN A 28 -28.54 -20.59 6.52
N ALA A 29 -27.93 -21.78 6.39
CA ALA A 29 -28.53 -22.95 5.75
C ALA A 29 -27.92 -24.25 6.30
N SER A 30 -28.72 -25.31 6.37
CA SER A 30 -28.24 -26.66 6.64
C SER A 30 -27.81 -27.39 5.36
N LEU A 31 -27.07 -28.48 5.51
CA LEU A 31 -26.67 -29.33 4.38
C LEU A 31 -27.89 -29.82 3.57
N ASP A 32 -28.98 -30.18 4.25
CA ASP A 32 -30.18 -30.68 3.60
C ASP A 32 -30.92 -29.55 2.84
N ASP A 33 -30.86 -28.31 3.33
CA ASP A 33 -31.42 -27.14 2.63
C ASP A 33 -30.69 -26.85 1.31
N CYS A 34 -29.36 -27.00 1.30
CA CYS A 34 -28.54 -26.85 0.10
C CYS A 34 -28.85 -27.92 -0.95
N LEU A 35 -29.06 -29.18 -0.53
CA LEU A 35 -29.42 -30.28 -1.43
C LEU A 35 -30.85 -30.15 -1.98
N ALA A 36 -31.79 -29.63 -1.18
CA ALA A 36 -33.15 -29.37 -1.62
C ALA A 36 -33.22 -28.23 -2.65
N ARG A 37 -32.34 -27.23 -2.55
CA ARG A 37 -32.27 -26.09 -3.45
C ARG A 37 -31.71 -26.45 -4.83
N TYR A 38 -30.82 -27.44 -4.90
CA TYR A 38 -30.15 -27.86 -6.14
C TYR A 38 -30.32 -29.36 -6.40
N PRO A 39 -31.54 -29.84 -6.72
CA PRO A 39 -31.85 -31.27 -6.86
C PRO A 39 -31.11 -31.93 -8.02
N TYR A 40 -30.77 -31.17 -9.07
CA TYR A 40 -30.10 -31.69 -10.27
C TYR A 40 -28.64 -32.12 -10.00
N HIS A 41 -27.95 -31.48 -9.04
CA HIS A 41 -26.56 -31.80 -8.65
C HIS A 41 -26.45 -32.48 -7.29
N ALA A 42 -27.58 -32.88 -6.68
CA ALA A 42 -27.65 -33.25 -5.27
C ALA A 42 -26.68 -34.39 -4.89
N GLU A 43 -26.52 -35.42 -5.73
CA GLU A 43 -25.61 -36.53 -5.40
C GLU A 43 -24.14 -36.12 -5.38
N GLN A 44 -23.70 -35.36 -6.38
CA GLN A 44 -22.31 -34.90 -6.50
C GLN A 44 -21.99 -33.85 -5.43
N LEU A 45 -22.91 -32.90 -5.23
CA LEU A 45 -22.79 -31.84 -4.24
C LEU A 45 -22.74 -32.39 -2.81
N LYS A 46 -23.54 -33.42 -2.50
CA LYS A 46 -23.56 -34.06 -1.18
C LYS A 46 -22.19 -34.62 -0.81
N LEU A 47 -21.50 -35.28 -1.74
CA LEU A 47 -20.19 -35.86 -1.47
C LEU A 47 -19.16 -34.78 -1.13
N LEU A 48 -19.14 -33.68 -1.90
CA LEU A 48 -18.22 -32.56 -1.72
C LEU A 48 -18.50 -31.80 -0.42
N LEU A 49 -19.77 -31.54 -0.09
CA LEU A 49 -20.15 -30.87 1.17
C LEU A 49 -19.85 -31.73 2.41
N VAL A 50 -20.02 -33.06 2.33
CA VAL A 50 -19.63 -33.97 3.41
C VAL A 50 -18.11 -33.98 3.59
N ALA A 51 -17.33 -33.97 2.51
CA ALA A 51 -15.87 -33.87 2.60
C ALA A 51 -15.42 -32.53 3.18
N ALA A 52 -15.97 -31.42 2.69
CA ALA A 52 -15.66 -30.08 3.17
C ALA A 52 -16.03 -29.89 4.65
N SER A 53 -17.20 -30.38 5.09
CA SER A 53 -17.60 -30.32 6.50
C SER A 53 -16.69 -31.15 7.42
N LYS A 54 -16.20 -32.31 6.97
CA LYS A 54 -15.19 -33.10 7.71
C LYS A 54 -13.89 -32.32 7.87
N ILE A 55 -13.41 -31.64 6.83
CA ILE A 55 -12.20 -30.81 6.90
C ILE A 55 -12.41 -29.59 7.80
N ASN A 56 -13.56 -28.93 7.68
CA ASN A 56 -13.89 -27.73 8.45
C ASN A 56 -13.98 -27.99 9.96
N ARG A 57 -14.37 -29.20 10.38
CA ARG A 57 -14.32 -29.61 11.81
C ARG A 57 -12.92 -29.52 12.42
N HIS A 58 -11.87 -29.48 11.61
CA HIS A 58 -10.48 -29.34 12.04
C HIS A 58 -9.90 -27.93 11.87
N LYS A 59 -10.70 -26.95 11.42
CA LYS A 59 -10.26 -25.56 11.17
C LYS A 59 -9.78 -24.84 12.43
N THR A 60 -10.15 -25.33 13.61
CA THR A 60 -9.79 -24.75 14.91
C THR A 60 -8.79 -25.60 15.68
N LEU A 61 -7.91 -26.33 15.00
CA LEU A 61 -6.75 -26.92 15.66
C LEU A 61 -5.70 -25.83 15.88
N GLU A 62 -5.87 -25.05 16.96
CA GLU A 62 -4.77 -24.21 17.41
C GLU A 62 -3.66 -25.13 17.95
N PRO A 63 -2.47 -25.16 17.34
CA PRO A 63 -1.42 -26.05 17.80
C PRO A 63 -1.03 -25.68 19.23
N THR A 64 -0.88 -26.70 20.08
CA THR A 64 -0.48 -26.50 21.47
C THR A 64 0.85 -25.74 21.55
N GLN A 65 1.05 -24.96 22.61
CA GLN A 65 2.31 -24.23 22.82
C GLN A 65 3.53 -25.18 22.82
N ALA A 66 3.36 -26.40 23.31
CA ALA A 66 4.39 -27.44 23.28
C ALA A 66 4.79 -27.81 21.84
N PHE A 67 3.81 -28.02 20.95
CA PHE A 67 4.07 -28.31 19.54
C PHE A 67 4.75 -27.13 18.83
N ARG A 68 4.30 -25.89 19.09
CA ARG A 68 4.93 -24.68 18.53
C ARG A 68 6.39 -24.56 18.97
N ASN A 69 6.68 -24.83 20.25
CA ASN A 69 8.03 -24.76 20.78
C ASN A 69 8.93 -25.87 20.21
N GLN A 70 8.40 -27.08 20.05
CA GLN A 70 9.13 -28.18 19.41
C GLN A 70 9.43 -27.86 17.93
N ALA A 71 8.44 -27.36 17.18
CA ALA A 71 8.62 -26.96 15.79
C ALA A 71 9.67 -25.85 15.64
N ARG A 72 9.66 -24.86 16.55
CA ARG A 72 10.70 -23.83 16.60
C ARG A 72 12.08 -24.42 16.89
N HIS A 73 12.18 -25.37 17.80
CA HIS A 73 13.44 -26.02 18.13
C HIS A 73 14.02 -26.78 16.93
N GLU A 74 13.19 -27.57 16.24
CA GLU A 74 13.60 -28.28 15.02
C GLU A 74 13.99 -27.32 13.89
N LEU A 75 13.25 -26.22 13.71
CA LEU A 75 13.58 -25.20 12.74
C LEU A 75 14.93 -24.53 13.05
N MET A 76 15.16 -24.16 14.31
CA MET A 76 16.43 -23.55 14.72
C MET A 76 17.60 -24.52 14.53
N LYS A 77 17.40 -25.80 14.84
CA LYS A 77 18.40 -26.85 14.57
C LYS A 77 18.69 -26.99 13.08
N TYR A 78 17.68 -26.90 12.22
CA TYR A 78 17.86 -26.91 10.76
C TYR A 78 18.61 -25.66 10.28
N ILE A 79 18.26 -24.47 10.79
CA ILE A 79 18.92 -23.21 10.44
C ILE A 79 20.38 -23.21 10.91
N SER A 80 20.67 -23.73 12.10
CA SER A 80 22.03 -23.79 12.65
C SER A 80 22.91 -24.87 11.99
N SER A 81 22.31 -25.91 11.41
CA SER A 81 23.05 -26.94 10.66
C SER A 81 23.35 -26.54 9.22
N HIS A 82 22.64 -25.55 8.69
CA HIS A 82 22.95 -24.95 7.40
C HIS A 82 23.82 -23.71 7.61
N GLU A 83 25.08 -23.77 7.16
CA GLU A 83 25.93 -22.58 7.11
C GLU A 83 25.38 -21.59 6.07
N TYR A 84 24.49 -20.69 6.50
CA TYR A 84 24.17 -19.50 5.74
C TYR A 84 25.44 -18.64 5.67
N LYS A 85 26.07 -18.59 4.51
CA LYS A 85 27.17 -17.66 4.24
C LYS A 85 26.62 -16.24 4.36
N SER A 86 26.80 -15.65 5.54
CA SER A 86 26.43 -14.27 5.82
C SER A 86 27.14 -13.36 4.84
N VAL A 87 26.41 -12.88 3.85
CA VAL A 87 26.89 -11.85 2.94
C VAL A 87 26.96 -10.55 3.73
N PRO A 88 28.11 -9.86 3.76
CA PRO A 88 28.25 -8.68 4.58
C PRO A 88 27.28 -7.59 4.14
N VAL A 89 26.48 -7.07 5.07
CA VAL A 89 25.46 -6.04 4.81
C VAL A 89 26.08 -4.78 4.16
N TYR A 90 27.36 -4.49 4.45
CA TYR A 90 28.08 -3.39 3.83
C TYR A 90 28.24 -3.54 2.30
N ARG A 91 28.24 -4.77 1.76
CA ARG A 91 28.32 -4.98 0.30
C ARG A 91 27.05 -4.52 -0.39
N PHE A 92 25.89 -4.79 0.19
CA PHE A 92 24.63 -4.25 -0.32
C PHE A 92 24.55 -2.75 -0.15
N ALA A 93 25.03 -2.21 0.98
CA ALA A 93 25.10 -0.76 1.17
C ALA A 93 25.98 -0.08 0.11
N LEU A 94 27.12 -0.67 -0.25
CA LEU A 94 28.00 -0.14 -1.29
C LEU A 94 27.40 -0.29 -2.70
N ILE A 95 26.73 -1.40 -3.00
CA ILE A 95 26.02 -1.58 -4.28
C ILE A 95 24.88 -0.56 -4.40
N LEU A 96 24.09 -0.37 -3.34
CA LEU A 96 23.01 0.60 -3.31
C LEU A 96 23.57 2.03 -3.43
N ALA A 97 24.63 2.36 -2.69
CA ALA A 97 25.26 3.68 -2.77
C ALA A 97 25.82 3.96 -4.17
N SER A 98 26.49 2.99 -4.79
CA SER A 98 27.00 3.14 -6.16
C SER A 98 25.89 3.24 -7.20
N LEU A 99 24.78 2.51 -7.06
CA LEU A 99 23.59 2.68 -7.90
C LEU A 99 22.96 4.06 -7.73
N VAL A 100 22.80 4.53 -6.48
CA VAL A 100 22.27 5.86 -6.19
C VAL A 100 23.16 6.94 -6.80
N ILE A 101 24.48 6.86 -6.60
CA ILE A 101 25.45 7.79 -7.19
C ILE A 101 25.40 7.73 -8.72
N GLY A 102 25.38 6.54 -9.32
CA GLY A 102 25.28 6.36 -10.78
C GLY A 102 23.98 6.92 -11.35
N PHE A 103 22.87 6.78 -10.62
CA PHE A 103 21.56 7.32 -11.00
C PHE A 103 21.52 8.85 -10.85
N LEU A 104 22.14 9.39 -9.81
CA LEU A 104 22.30 10.83 -9.61
C LEU A 104 23.17 11.47 -10.70
N THR A 105 24.27 10.82 -11.12
CA THR A 105 25.16 11.36 -12.15
C THR A 105 24.59 11.22 -13.56
N THR A 106 23.99 10.09 -13.90
CA THR A 106 23.48 9.83 -15.26
C THR A 106 22.07 10.39 -15.47
N GLY A 107 21.23 10.32 -14.44
CA GLY A 107 19.84 10.78 -14.50
C GLY A 107 19.69 12.31 -14.54
N THR A 108 20.64 13.05 -13.97
CA THR A 108 20.58 14.53 -13.99
C THR A 108 20.94 15.11 -15.35
N ALA A 109 21.95 14.56 -16.05
CA ALA A 109 22.36 15.07 -17.36
C ALA A 109 21.24 14.97 -18.41
N LEU A 110 20.53 13.83 -18.47
CA LEU A 110 19.42 13.64 -19.41
C LEU A 110 18.16 14.40 -18.99
N ALA A 111 17.92 14.57 -17.69
CA ALA A 111 16.74 15.27 -17.21
C ALA A 111 16.89 16.80 -17.22
N GLN A 112 18.11 17.36 -17.24
CA GLN A 112 18.31 18.80 -17.26
C GLN A 112 17.68 19.48 -18.49
N GLY A 113 17.68 18.78 -19.63
CA GLY A 113 17.05 19.22 -20.88
C GLY A 113 15.57 18.86 -21.02
N ALA A 114 14.99 18.12 -20.08
CA ALA A 114 13.57 17.74 -20.16
C ALA A 114 12.68 18.97 -20.09
N LEU A 115 11.74 19.07 -21.03
CA LEU A 115 10.71 20.09 -21.09
C LEU A 115 9.40 19.58 -20.50
N PRO A 116 8.47 20.49 -20.14
CA PRO A 116 7.12 20.12 -19.71
C PRO A 116 6.48 19.12 -20.69
N GLY A 117 6.00 17.99 -20.16
CA GLY A 117 5.42 16.89 -20.94
C GLY A 117 6.40 15.77 -21.31
N ASP A 118 7.71 15.93 -21.13
CA ASP A 118 8.67 14.85 -21.33
C ASP A 118 8.69 13.85 -20.17
N ARG A 119 9.01 12.58 -20.44
CA ARG A 119 9.00 11.50 -19.43
C ARG A 119 9.88 11.77 -18.21
N LEU A 120 11.03 12.43 -18.41
CA LEU A 120 11.98 12.75 -17.35
C LEU A 120 11.73 14.12 -16.69
N TYR A 121 10.67 14.82 -17.07
CA TYR A 121 10.36 16.14 -16.51
C TYR A 121 9.99 16.06 -15.02
N GLU A 122 9.21 15.08 -14.60
CA GLU A 122 8.89 14.88 -13.18
C GLU A 122 10.13 14.57 -12.34
N TRP A 123 11.08 13.82 -12.92
CA TRP A 123 12.37 13.57 -12.28
C TRP A 123 13.20 14.86 -12.14
N LYS A 124 13.17 15.74 -13.16
CA LYS A 124 13.78 17.08 -13.09
C LYS A 124 13.19 17.87 -11.92
N LEU A 125 11.86 17.95 -11.80
CA LEU A 125 11.20 18.64 -10.67
C LEU A 125 11.62 18.07 -9.33
N ALA A 126 11.65 16.74 -9.19
CA ALA A 126 12.06 16.09 -7.96
C ALA A 126 13.52 16.42 -7.59
N SER A 127 14.42 16.41 -8.57
CA SER A 127 15.83 16.76 -8.36
C SER A 127 16.02 18.23 -7.98
N GLU A 128 15.22 19.13 -8.55
CA GLU A 128 15.24 20.57 -8.22
C GLU A 128 14.69 20.83 -6.82
N ARG A 129 13.63 20.12 -6.40
CA ARG A 129 13.11 20.17 -5.02
C ARG A 129 14.14 19.65 -4.02
N ALA A 130 14.83 18.56 -4.34
CA ALA A 130 15.92 18.05 -3.50
C ALA A 130 17.08 19.06 -3.41
N TRP A 131 17.45 19.68 -4.53
CA TRP A 131 18.47 20.74 -4.53
C TRP A 131 18.06 21.92 -3.64
N ARG A 132 16.82 22.41 -3.78
CA ARG A 132 16.26 23.47 -2.93
C ARG A 132 16.31 23.10 -1.45
N TRP A 133 15.96 21.86 -1.09
CA TRP A 133 15.97 21.39 0.30
C TRP A 133 17.38 21.41 0.92
N THR A 134 18.40 21.07 0.14
CA THR A 134 19.80 21.05 0.62
C THR A 134 20.51 22.42 0.56
N ALA A 135 19.91 23.41 -0.09
CA ALA A 135 20.55 24.70 -0.32
C ALA A 135 20.55 25.57 0.95
N THR A 136 21.66 26.24 1.23
CA THR A 136 21.74 27.22 2.33
C THR A 136 21.10 28.57 1.96
N ASP A 137 21.17 28.95 0.67
CA ASP A 137 20.54 30.16 0.13
C ASP A 137 19.39 29.77 -0.80
N HIS A 138 18.20 29.57 -0.20
CA HIS A 138 16.99 29.20 -0.93
C HIS A 138 16.58 30.26 -1.96
N VAL A 139 16.75 31.55 -1.63
CA VAL A 139 16.36 32.66 -2.52
C VAL A 139 17.14 32.63 -3.83
N SER A 140 18.47 32.42 -3.76
CA SER A 140 19.27 32.32 -4.98
C SER A 140 18.96 31.07 -5.80
N VAL A 141 18.58 29.96 -5.15
CA VAL A 141 18.11 28.76 -5.86
C VAL A 141 16.76 29.01 -6.53
N ASP A 142 15.81 29.60 -5.83
CA ASP A 142 14.47 29.88 -6.34
C ASP A 142 14.51 30.87 -7.51
N ILE A 143 15.41 31.86 -7.47
CA ILE A 143 15.67 32.76 -8.61
C ILE A 143 16.13 31.97 -9.84
N LYS A 144 17.09 31.05 -9.68
CA LYS A 144 17.61 30.23 -10.79
C LYS A 144 16.54 29.28 -11.34
N LEU A 145 15.72 28.69 -10.46
CA LEU A 145 14.64 27.81 -10.85
C LEU A 145 13.57 28.59 -11.63
N ALA A 146 13.12 29.75 -11.14
CA ALA A 146 12.16 30.60 -11.85
C ALA A 146 12.68 31.06 -13.22
N GLU A 147 13.96 31.42 -13.32
CA GLU A 147 14.59 31.77 -14.60
C GLU A 147 14.63 30.58 -15.58
N ARG A 148 14.79 29.36 -15.07
CA ARG A 148 14.65 28.15 -15.88
C ARG A 148 13.20 27.93 -16.32
N ARG A 149 12.21 28.15 -15.44
CA ARG A 149 10.78 28.03 -15.79
C ARG A 149 10.37 28.99 -16.90
N SER A 150 10.83 30.26 -16.87
CA SER A 150 10.51 31.21 -17.92
C SER A 150 11.08 30.79 -19.28
N ARG A 151 12.29 30.21 -19.31
CA ARG A 151 12.86 29.62 -20.54
C ARG A 151 12.10 28.39 -21.02
N GLU A 152 11.57 27.57 -20.12
CA GLU A 152 10.76 26.42 -20.49
C GLU A 152 9.47 26.86 -21.17
N VAL A 153 8.79 27.88 -20.64
CA VAL A 153 7.61 28.50 -21.27
C VAL A 153 7.91 28.96 -22.70
N LEU A 154 9.04 29.64 -22.91
CA LEU A 154 9.48 30.04 -24.25
C LEU A 154 9.74 28.84 -25.16
N ALA A 155 10.41 27.81 -24.65
CA ALA A 155 10.81 26.63 -25.43
C ALA A 155 9.62 25.80 -25.92
N VAL A 156 8.51 25.77 -25.17
CA VAL A 156 7.30 25.01 -25.54
C VAL A 156 6.17 25.88 -26.08
N SER A 157 6.41 27.16 -26.36
CA SER A 157 5.38 28.11 -26.81
C SER A 157 4.62 27.68 -28.08
N GLY A 158 5.22 26.83 -28.92
CA GLY A 158 4.59 26.28 -30.12
C GLY A 158 3.68 25.05 -29.90
N ASP A 159 3.63 24.50 -28.69
CA ASP A 159 2.81 23.32 -28.33
C ASP A 159 1.79 23.73 -27.25
N PRO A 160 0.48 23.82 -27.56
CA PRO A 160 -0.53 24.30 -26.62
C PRO A 160 -0.61 23.52 -25.31
N GLU A 161 -0.49 22.19 -25.34
CA GLU A 161 -0.61 21.37 -24.13
C GLU A 161 0.62 21.52 -23.23
N ARG A 162 1.81 21.45 -23.83
CA ARG A 162 3.06 21.65 -23.08
C ARG A 162 3.16 23.07 -22.55
N SER A 163 2.72 24.05 -23.35
CA SER A 163 2.68 25.47 -22.99
C SER A 163 1.82 25.70 -21.76
N LEU A 164 0.61 25.15 -21.68
CA LEU A 164 -0.25 25.27 -20.51
C LEU A 164 0.46 24.79 -19.23
N ARG A 165 1.08 23.61 -19.29
CA ARG A 165 1.83 23.06 -18.16
C ARG A 165 3.04 23.92 -17.79
N ALA A 166 3.78 24.42 -18.78
CA ALA A 166 4.91 25.32 -18.55
C ALA A 166 4.49 26.62 -17.84
N HIS A 167 3.34 27.19 -18.25
CA HIS A 167 2.78 28.40 -17.64
C HIS A 167 2.43 28.17 -16.17
N GLN A 168 1.77 27.06 -15.85
CA GLN A 168 1.42 26.70 -14.47
C GLN A 168 2.68 26.56 -13.60
N GLU A 169 3.70 25.88 -14.10
CA GLU A 169 4.97 25.67 -13.39
C GLU A 169 5.74 26.99 -13.20
N TYR A 170 5.67 27.91 -14.17
CA TYR A 170 6.24 29.25 -14.03
C TYR A 170 5.46 30.09 -13.00
N GLN A 171 4.13 30.09 -13.04
CA GLN A 171 3.29 30.80 -12.06
C GLN A 171 3.54 30.29 -10.63
N TYR A 172 3.70 28.97 -10.46
CA TYR A 172 4.07 28.40 -9.18
C TYR A 172 5.44 28.89 -8.69
N ALA A 173 6.45 28.90 -9.56
CA ALA A 173 7.78 29.40 -9.20
C ALA A 173 7.77 30.90 -8.87
N GLU A 174 6.95 31.69 -9.56
CA GLU A 174 6.75 33.10 -9.28
C GLU A 174 6.08 33.32 -7.92
N MET A 175 5.02 32.55 -7.61
CA MET A 175 4.37 32.59 -6.30
C MET A 175 5.36 32.26 -5.16
N VAL A 176 6.21 31.24 -5.35
CA VAL A 176 7.27 30.91 -4.38
C VAL A 176 8.22 32.09 -4.21
N LEU A 177 8.72 32.69 -5.29
CA LEU A 177 9.59 33.87 -5.20
C LEU A 177 8.92 35.06 -4.50
N ILE A 178 7.66 35.33 -4.80
CA ILE A 178 6.90 36.42 -4.17
C ILE A 178 6.78 36.18 -2.66
N SER A 179 6.57 34.93 -2.24
CA SER A 179 6.46 34.58 -0.82
C SER A 179 7.78 34.77 -0.04
N GLU A 180 8.92 34.74 -0.73
CA GLU A 180 10.26 34.94 -0.14
C GLU A 180 10.67 36.41 -0.08
N ILE A 181 9.81 37.36 -0.50
CA ILE A 181 10.10 38.79 -0.49
C ILE A 181 10.17 39.31 0.95
N VAL A 182 11.37 39.72 1.35
CA VAL A 182 11.69 40.46 2.58
C VAL A 182 12.45 41.74 2.23
N PRO A 183 12.55 42.74 3.13
CA PRO A 183 13.21 44.02 2.81
C PRO A 183 14.62 43.88 2.22
N GLU A 184 15.36 42.86 2.65
CA GLU A 184 16.74 42.60 2.23
C GLU A 184 16.89 42.13 0.77
N ASN A 185 15.91 41.36 0.26
CA ASN A 185 15.98 40.74 -1.06
C ASN A 185 14.92 41.27 -2.05
N LYS A 186 14.00 42.13 -1.60
CA LYS A 186 12.87 42.67 -2.38
C LYS A 186 13.31 43.22 -3.73
N ALA A 187 14.26 44.14 -3.77
CA ALA A 187 14.72 44.75 -5.02
C ALA A 187 15.28 43.72 -6.01
N ARG A 188 15.98 42.70 -5.49
CA ARG A 188 16.55 41.61 -6.29
C ARG A 188 15.44 40.72 -6.87
N ILE A 189 14.49 40.28 -6.04
CA ILE A 189 13.39 39.40 -6.50
C ILE A 189 12.49 40.13 -7.50
N THR A 190 12.06 41.37 -7.18
CA THR A 190 11.16 42.14 -8.05
C THR A 190 11.80 42.44 -9.41
N SER A 191 13.10 42.78 -9.46
CA SER A 191 13.79 43.03 -10.74
C SER A 191 13.91 41.76 -11.59
N VAL A 192 14.16 40.60 -10.97
CA VAL A 192 14.18 39.30 -11.67
C VAL A 192 12.82 38.98 -12.27
N ILE A 193 11.75 39.06 -11.48
CA ILE A 193 10.38 38.78 -11.94
C ILE A 193 10.00 39.72 -13.10
N GLN A 194 10.28 41.03 -12.95
CA GLN A 194 10.01 42.02 -13.99
C GLN A 194 10.74 41.68 -15.29
N THR A 195 12.02 41.34 -15.22
CA THR A 195 12.83 40.94 -16.38
C THR A 195 12.26 39.70 -17.07
N GLN A 196 11.80 38.72 -16.28
CA GLN A 196 11.21 37.48 -16.81
C GLN A 196 9.88 37.76 -17.53
N ARG A 197 8.99 38.55 -16.91
CA ARG A 197 7.71 38.94 -17.53
C ARG A 197 7.93 39.70 -18.82
N GLU A 198 8.82 40.70 -18.84
CA GLU A 198 9.16 41.44 -20.06
C GLU A 198 9.71 40.55 -21.17
N SER A 199 10.51 39.52 -20.84
CA SER A 199 11.02 38.57 -21.82
C SER A 199 9.92 37.70 -22.43
N LEU A 200 8.93 37.31 -21.63
CA LEU A 200 7.79 36.51 -22.07
C LEU A 200 6.83 37.36 -22.93
N GLU A 201 6.54 38.59 -22.51
CA GLU A 201 5.71 39.54 -23.26
C GLU A 201 6.32 39.86 -24.63
N LYS A 202 7.64 40.10 -24.70
CA LYS A 202 8.36 40.30 -25.97
C LYS A 202 8.25 39.11 -26.93
N SER A 203 8.00 37.93 -26.39
CA SER A 203 7.83 36.70 -27.17
C SER A 203 6.36 36.42 -27.53
N GLY A 204 5.45 37.37 -27.24
CA GLY A 204 4.02 37.23 -27.49
C GLY A 204 3.28 36.37 -26.46
N ILE A 205 3.92 36.06 -25.33
CA ILE A 205 3.36 35.23 -24.27
C ILE A 205 2.81 36.16 -23.18
N THR A 206 1.49 36.26 -23.10
CA THR A 206 0.80 37.05 -22.07
C THR A 206 0.54 36.19 -20.84
N LEU A 207 1.13 36.57 -19.71
CA LEU A 207 0.87 35.95 -18.42
C LEU A 207 -0.31 36.62 -17.73
N THR A 208 -1.24 35.83 -17.19
CA THR A 208 -2.26 36.36 -16.26
C THR A 208 -1.57 36.79 -14.95
N PRO A 209 -1.83 37.99 -14.43
CA PRO A 209 -1.29 38.44 -13.15
C PRO A 209 -1.62 37.46 -12.02
N VAL A 210 -0.62 37.14 -11.17
CA VAL A 210 -0.75 36.20 -10.04
C VAL A 210 -1.87 36.59 -9.07
N ASP A 211 -2.18 37.88 -8.95
CA ASP A 211 -3.26 38.39 -8.09
C ASP A 211 -4.67 37.93 -8.52
N GLU A 212 -4.83 37.42 -9.74
CA GLU A 212 -6.11 36.94 -10.29
C GLU A 212 -6.22 35.41 -10.32
N ILE A 213 -5.14 34.70 -9.94
CA ILE A 213 -5.12 33.23 -9.86
C ILE A 213 -5.75 32.83 -8.52
N THR A 214 -7.07 32.67 -8.51
CA THR A 214 -7.70 31.81 -7.51
C THR A 214 -7.04 30.45 -7.63
N PRO A 215 -6.48 29.85 -6.55
CA PRO A 215 -5.88 28.54 -6.63
C PRO A 215 -6.94 27.60 -7.21
N LEU A 216 -6.69 27.09 -8.41
CA LEU A 216 -7.37 25.89 -8.86
C LEU A 216 -6.92 24.82 -7.87
N GLN A 217 -7.75 24.61 -6.85
CA GLN A 217 -7.70 23.37 -6.10
C GLN A 217 -7.64 22.27 -7.16
N PRO A 218 -6.67 21.35 -7.10
CA PRO A 218 -6.75 20.18 -7.95
C PRO A 218 -8.13 19.59 -7.74
N GLU A 219 -8.95 19.57 -8.80
CA GLU A 219 -10.15 18.76 -8.85
C GLU A 219 -9.74 17.41 -8.26
N PRO A 220 -10.42 16.92 -7.20
CA PRO A 220 -10.06 15.66 -6.60
C PRO A 220 -10.13 14.64 -7.72
N VAL A 221 -8.97 14.13 -8.14
CA VAL A 221 -8.92 12.94 -8.98
C VAL A 221 -9.70 11.91 -8.18
N GLU A 222 -10.89 11.56 -8.67
CA GLU A 222 -11.70 10.47 -8.14
C GLU A 222 -10.80 9.24 -8.14
N THR A 223 -10.22 8.98 -6.98
CA THR A 223 -9.61 7.70 -6.67
C THR A 223 -10.76 6.71 -6.77
N PRO A 224 -10.64 5.64 -7.58
CA PRO A 224 -11.68 4.63 -7.67
C PRO A 224 -11.98 4.15 -6.26
N ALA A 225 -13.25 4.24 -5.88
CA ALA A 225 -13.75 3.95 -4.55
C ALA A 225 -13.19 2.62 -4.03
N GLY A 226 -12.31 2.69 -3.03
CA GLY A 226 -12.09 1.60 -2.12
C GLY A 226 -13.38 1.37 -1.31
N PRO A 227 -13.71 0.13 -0.92
CA PRO A 227 -14.94 -0.16 -0.21
C PRO A 227 -14.98 0.56 1.13
N SER A 228 -16.07 1.31 1.32
CA SER A 228 -16.40 2.12 2.49
C SER A 228 -16.18 1.39 3.81
N GLU A 229 -15.32 1.95 4.66
CA GLU A 229 -15.32 1.67 6.09
C GLU A 229 -16.63 2.15 6.73
N LEU A 230 -17.31 1.23 7.41
CA LEU A 230 -18.39 1.50 8.36
C LEU A 230 -17.88 2.38 9.50
N ARG A 231 -18.16 3.68 9.40
CA ARG A 231 -17.89 4.67 10.44
C ARG A 231 -18.90 4.52 11.58
N MET A 232 -18.43 4.09 12.77
CA MET A 232 -19.22 4.17 14.00
C MET A 232 -19.49 5.65 14.37
N PRO A 233 -20.73 6.02 14.75
CA PRO A 233 -21.03 7.35 15.24
C PRO A 233 -20.62 7.47 16.72
N SER A 234 -19.58 8.26 16.99
CA SER A 234 -19.21 8.66 18.35
C SER A 234 -19.71 10.07 18.64
N GLN A 235 -20.99 10.20 18.98
CA GLN A 235 -21.52 11.35 19.74
C GLN A 235 -22.70 10.87 20.60
N ILE A 236 -22.52 10.84 21.92
CA ILE A 236 -23.62 10.77 22.89
C ILE A 236 -23.51 12.01 23.79
N PRO A 237 -24.59 12.79 23.96
CA PRO A 237 -24.61 14.00 24.76
C PRO A 237 -24.72 13.74 26.28
N SER A 238 -24.38 14.79 27.01
CA SER A 238 -24.29 14.93 28.47
C SER A 238 -25.63 14.91 29.21
N SER A 239 -25.59 14.51 30.50
CA SER A 239 -26.66 14.43 31.55
C SER A 239 -27.66 13.26 31.37
N ILE A 240 -28.06 12.46 32.36
CA ILE A 240 -28.52 12.68 33.76
C ILE A 240 -28.31 11.32 34.56
N PRO A 241 -28.89 11.09 35.77
CA PRO A 241 -28.29 11.10 37.10
C PRO A 241 -27.87 9.71 37.67
N PHE A 242 -27.12 9.76 38.78
CA PHE A 242 -26.79 8.64 39.65
C PHE A 242 -28.03 7.86 40.12
N VAL A 243 -27.98 6.54 39.98
CA VAL A 243 -28.81 5.59 40.74
C VAL A 243 -27.87 4.64 41.48
N THR A 244 -27.87 4.77 42.80
CA THR A 244 -27.23 3.85 43.74
C THR A 244 -28.02 2.55 43.76
N VAL A 245 -27.38 1.42 43.44
CA VAL A 245 -27.92 0.10 43.76
C VAL A 245 -26.92 -0.67 44.63
N VAL A 246 -27.47 -1.12 45.74
CA VAL A 246 -26.86 -1.75 46.91
C VAL A 246 -26.38 -3.17 46.59
N ALA A 247 -25.28 -3.56 47.26
CA ALA A 247 -24.67 -4.88 47.20
C ALA A 247 -25.60 -6.00 47.68
N THR A 248 -25.43 -7.20 47.12
CA THR A 248 -25.78 -8.46 47.78
C THR A 248 -24.72 -9.52 47.41
N PRO A 249 -24.10 -10.19 48.39
CA PRO A 249 -23.11 -11.24 48.13
C PRO A 249 -23.78 -12.63 48.03
N ASP A 250 -22.94 -13.64 47.83
CA ASP A 250 -23.19 -15.08 47.94
C ASP A 250 -23.77 -15.80 46.72
N LEU A 251 -22.93 -16.60 46.04
CA LEU A 251 -22.87 -18.06 46.28
C LEU A 251 -21.84 -18.72 45.35
N MET A 252 -20.85 -19.38 45.97
CA MET A 252 -20.05 -20.45 45.38
C MET A 252 -20.94 -21.63 44.96
N PRO A 253 -20.48 -22.48 44.03
CA PRO A 253 -20.25 -23.86 44.43
C PRO A 253 -18.97 -24.50 43.86
N THR A 254 -18.22 -25.10 44.78
CA THR A 254 -17.82 -26.51 44.82
C THR A 254 -17.25 -27.20 43.58
N ALA A 255 -16.00 -27.63 43.76
CA ALA A 255 -15.22 -28.54 42.92
C ALA A 255 -15.71 -30.01 42.95
N MET A 256 -15.55 -30.71 41.82
CA MET A 256 -15.24 -32.15 41.69
C MET A 256 -14.43 -32.31 40.40
N SER A 257 -13.16 -32.74 40.43
CA SER A 257 -12.65 -34.12 40.57
C SER A 257 -12.99 -35.02 39.37
N ALA A 258 -11.99 -35.27 38.51
CA ALA A 258 -11.67 -36.62 37.98
C ALA A 258 -10.45 -36.54 37.05
N VAL A 259 -9.35 -37.13 37.51
CA VAL A 259 -8.17 -37.50 36.71
C VAL A 259 -8.45 -38.88 36.09
N PRO A 260 -8.05 -39.13 34.83
CA PRO A 260 -7.61 -40.47 34.48
C PRO A 260 -6.22 -40.50 33.82
N ALA A 261 -5.36 -41.28 34.50
CA ALA A 261 -4.33 -42.19 34.02
C ALA A 261 -3.66 -41.95 32.65
N LEU A 262 -2.37 -41.60 32.76
CA LEU A 262 -1.34 -41.80 31.74
C LEU A 262 -1.27 -43.28 31.36
N THR A 263 -1.47 -43.62 30.08
CA THR A 263 -1.12 -44.92 29.52
C THR A 263 0.11 -44.74 28.63
N GLU A 264 1.16 -45.45 29.03
CA GLU A 264 2.49 -45.58 28.42
C GLU A 264 2.44 -46.22 27.02
N PRO A 265 3.11 -45.66 25.99
CA PRO A 265 3.37 -46.41 24.77
C PRO A 265 4.80 -46.94 24.71
N ALA A 266 4.84 -48.25 24.52
CA ALA A 266 5.88 -49.15 24.03
C ALA A 266 7.15 -48.52 23.41
N VAL A 267 8.28 -48.96 23.97
CA VAL A 267 9.64 -48.88 23.42
C VAL A 267 9.73 -49.65 22.09
N LEU A 268 10.13 -49.00 21.01
CA LEU A 268 10.58 -49.64 19.77
C LEU A 268 12.11 -49.90 19.83
N PRO A 269 12.60 -51.05 19.31
CA PRO A 269 14.02 -51.38 19.33
C PRO A 269 14.83 -50.60 18.27
N PRO A 270 16.16 -50.45 18.46
CA PRO A 270 17.01 -49.69 17.57
C PRO A 270 17.24 -50.39 16.21
N VAL A 271 17.15 -49.59 15.14
CA VAL A 271 17.53 -49.97 13.77
C VAL A 271 19.04 -50.10 13.68
N VAL A 272 19.51 -51.28 13.30
CA VAL A 272 20.91 -51.59 13.00
C VAL A 272 21.25 -51.07 11.61
N SER A 273 22.18 -50.12 11.53
CA SER A 273 22.79 -49.66 10.28
C SER A 273 23.94 -50.59 9.89
N THR A 274 23.86 -51.22 8.71
CA THR A 274 24.99 -51.89 8.06
C THR A 274 25.81 -50.90 7.24
N PRO A 275 27.15 -50.97 7.24
CA PRO A 275 28.01 -50.16 6.38
C PRO A 275 28.07 -50.75 4.97
N ASN A 276 27.94 -49.88 3.97
CA ASN A 276 28.11 -50.21 2.56
C ASN A 276 29.61 -50.27 2.23
N LYS A 277 30.01 -51.27 1.44
CA LYS A 277 31.35 -51.42 0.86
C LYS A 277 31.24 -51.39 -0.65
#